data_AF-A0A349NJ10-F1
#
_entry.id   AF-A0A349NJ10-F1
#
_cell.length_a   1.000
_cell.length_b   1.000
_cell.length_c   1.000
_cell.angle_alpha   90.00
_cell.angle_beta   90.00
_cell.angle_gamma   90.00
#
_symmetry.space_group_name_H-M   'P 1'
#
loop_
_entity.id
_entity.type
_entity.pdbx_description
1 polymer ?
#
loop_
_entity_poly.entity_id
_entity_poly.type
_entity_poly.pdbx_seq_one_letter_code
_entity_poly.pdbx_strand_id
1 'polypeptide(L)'
;INSANRSAFFIFQTKGITPAEFANNTDNYTYMPGKAATAVNRCLKVPNEWILDGVEVYSAGSINNCQKRLTDDIDAGYISLTNKLGHSEYRNVDKSATEALNENKGKLVYGDSTDPSGIDAEASIKKGAHIIYLDTNNSDRDFHERQTFSVRGK
;
A
#
# COMPACT_ATOMS: atom_id res chain seq x y z
N ILE A 1 3.58 4.51 20.47
CA ILE A 1 3.93 3.59 19.36
C ILE A 1 5.05 4.29 18.62
N ASN A 2 6.30 3.81 18.71
CA ASN A 2 7.40 4.40 17.93
C ASN A 2 7.20 3.94 16.48
N SER A 3 6.62 4.79 15.64
CA SER A 3 6.33 4.51 14.21
C SER A 3 7.59 4.36 13.36
N ALA A 4 8.78 4.58 13.92
CA ALA A 4 10.05 4.55 13.20
C ALA A 4 10.44 3.16 12.62
N ASN A 5 9.71 2.08 12.97
CA ASN A 5 10.06 0.71 12.59
C ASN A 5 8.96 -0.07 11.85
N ARG A 6 7.76 0.49 11.63
CA ARG A 6 6.68 -0.15 10.87
C ARG A 6 5.53 0.82 10.62
N SER A 7 4.97 0.80 9.42
CA SER A 7 3.86 1.69 9.02
C SER A 7 2.75 0.88 8.36
N ALA A 8 1.51 1.30 8.54
CA ALA A 8 0.38 0.74 7.83
C ALA A 8 -0.34 1.93 7.20
N PHE A 9 -0.62 1.84 5.92
CA PHE A 9 -1.33 2.85 5.18
C PHE A 9 -2.60 2.22 4.63
N PHE A 10 -3.66 3.01 4.57
CA PHE A 10 -4.88 2.60 3.93
C PHE A 10 -5.58 3.86 3.41
N ILE A 11 -6.32 3.68 2.33
CA ILE A 11 -7.23 4.69 1.81
C ILE A 11 -8.66 4.19 2.01
N PHE A 12 -9.55 5.10 2.37
CA PHE A 12 -10.95 4.75 2.62
C PHE A 12 -11.86 5.87 2.16
N GLN A 13 -13.13 5.54 1.93
CA GLN A 13 -14.17 6.50 1.56
C GLN A 13 -15.36 6.36 2.50
N THR A 14 -15.84 7.49 3.04
CA THR A 14 -17.07 7.49 3.85
C THR A 14 -18.28 7.17 2.98
N LYS A 15 -19.19 6.33 3.49
CA LYS A 15 -20.41 5.92 2.77
C LYS A 15 -21.65 6.48 3.46
N GLY A 16 -22.40 7.32 2.76
CA GLY A 16 -23.67 7.89 3.26
C GLY A 16 -23.54 8.99 4.31
N ILE A 17 -22.32 9.32 4.75
CA ILE A 17 -22.03 10.44 5.67
C ILE A 17 -20.80 11.22 5.19
N THR A 18 -20.69 12.47 5.61
CA THR A 18 -19.51 13.30 5.31
C THR A 18 -18.31 12.89 6.17
N PRO A 19 -17.07 13.15 5.71
CA PRO A 19 -15.87 12.94 6.53
C PRO A 19 -15.89 13.69 7.87
N ALA A 20 -16.48 14.89 7.91
CA ALA A 20 -16.59 15.68 9.13
C ALA A 20 -17.58 15.06 10.14
N GLU A 21 -18.72 14.56 9.68
CA GLU A 21 -19.68 13.85 10.54
C GLU A 21 -19.05 12.56 11.09
N PHE A 22 -18.37 11.79 10.23
CA PHE A 22 -17.68 10.57 10.65
C PHE A 22 -16.61 10.85 11.72
N ALA A 23 -15.75 11.84 11.49
CA ALA A 23 -14.62 12.15 12.36
C ALA A 23 -15.01 12.80 13.69
N ASN A 24 -16.17 13.47 13.76
CA ASN A 24 -16.65 14.11 14.99
C ASN A 24 -17.62 13.23 15.80
N ASN A 25 -18.08 12.11 15.26
CA ASN A 25 -18.93 11.17 15.99
C ASN A 25 -18.11 10.41 17.05
N THR A 26 -18.43 10.64 18.32
CA THR A 26 -17.77 10.01 19.47
C THR A 26 -17.92 8.50 19.52
N ASP A 27 -18.97 7.96 18.91
CA ASP A 27 -19.19 6.51 18.83
C ASP A 27 -18.15 5.81 17.95
N ASN A 28 -17.51 6.55 17.04
CA ASN A 28 -16.44 6.05 16.18
C ASN A 28 -15.08 6.08 16.88
N TYR A 29 -14.99 6.58 18.11
CA TYR A 29 -13.71 6.67 18.81
C TYR A 29 -13.30 5.32 19.40
N THR A 30 -11.99 5.08 19.34
CA THR A 30 -11.28 4.08 20.14
C THR A 30 -10.00 4.71 20.65
N TYR A 31 -9.27 4.02 21.51
CA TYR A 31 -8.03 4.53 22.09
C TYR A 31 -6.91 3.51 21.94
N MET A 32 -5.69 4.02 21.83
CA MET A 32 -4.51 3.16 21.78
C MET A 32 -4.50 2.17 22.97
N PRO A 33 -4.33 0.86 22.72
CA PRO A 33 -4.30 -0.14 23.79
C PRO A 33 -3.31 0.21 24.90
N GLY A 34 -3.76 0.10 26.15
CA GLY A 34 -2.94 0.40 27.34
C GLY A 34 -2.62 1.88 27.56
N LYS A 35 -3.32 2.82 26.89
CA LYS A 35 -3.17 4.26 27.10
C LYS A 35 -4.43 4.87 27.68
N ALA A 36 -4.25 5.99 28.40
CA ALA A 36 -5.37 6.77 28.93
C ALA A 36 -6.24 7.32 27.78
N ALA A 37 -7.56 7.32 28.00
CA ALA A 37 -8.54 7.81 27.05
C ALA A 37 -8.51 9.35 26.94
N THR A 38 -7.54 9.87 26.19
CA THR A 38 -7.33 11.30 25.94
C THR A 38 -7.40 11.61 24.45
N ALA A 39 -7.60 12.88 24.09
CA ALA A 39 -7.63 13.31 22.69
C ALA A 39 -6.36 12.93 21.90
N VAL A 40 -5.20 12.84 22.58
CA VAL A 40 -3.90 12.48 21.98
C VAL A 40 -3.82 10.99 21.61
N ASN A 41 -4.47 10.12 22.38
CA ASN A 41 -4.42 8.66 22.16
C ASN A 41 -5.65 8.15 21.40
N ARG A 42 -6.51 9.06 20.92
CA ARG A 42 -7.75 8.73 20.22
C ARG A 42 -7.44 8.26 18.80
N CYS A 43 -8.09 7.18 18.40
CA CYS A 43 -8.12 6.66 17.03
C CYS A 43 -9.57 6.63 16.52
N LEU A 44 -9.76 6.61 15.20
CA LEU A 44 -11.06 6.39 14.57
C LEU A 44 -11.21 4.92 14.19
N LYS A 45 -12.37 4.34 14.50
CA LYS A 45 -12.79 3.03 14.02
C LYS A 45 -13.31 3.19 12.59
N VAL A 46 -12.54 2.71 11.61
CA VAL A 46 -12.95 2.71 10.21
C VAL A 46 -13.54 1.34 9.88
N PRO A 47 -14.77 1.26 9.35
CA PRO A 47 -15.33 -0.01 8.87
C PRO A 47 -14.47 -0.60 7.76
N ASN A 48 -14.20 -1.90 7.80
CA ASN A 48 -13.40 -2.56 6.76
C ASN A 48 -14.04 -2.38 5.38
N GLU A 49 -15.37 -2.40 5.27
CA GLU A 49 -16.05 -2.19 3.98
C GLU A 49 -15.87 -0.78 3.39
N TRP A 50 -15.29 0.17 4.13
CA TRP A 50 -14.98 1.52 3.63
C TRP A 50 -13.55 1.64 3.10
N ILE A 51 -12.68 0.69 3.46
CA ILE A 51 -11.30 0.65 3.00
C ILE A 51 -11.30 0.24 1.52
N LEU A 52 -10.56 1.00 0.72
CA LEU A 52 -10.41 0.78 -0.72
C LEU A 52 -9.13 0.01 -1.03
N ASP A 53 -8.06 0.27 -0.28
CA ASP A 53 -6.74 -0.35 -0.44
C ASP A 53 -5.95 -0.17 0.87
N GLY A 54 -5.06 -1.11 1.17
CA GLY A 54 -4.25 -1.15 2.38
C GLY A 54 -2.88 -1.79 2.14
N VAL A 55 -1.86 -1.25 2.80
CA VAL A 55 -0.49 -1.76 2.74
C VAL A 55 0.13 -1.77 4.13
N GLU A 56 0.59 -2.94 4.55
CA GLU A 56 1.34 -3.16 5.78
C GLU A 56 2.85 -3.18 5.46
N VAL A 57 3.60 -2.27 6.07
CA VAL A 57 5.04 -2.09 5.86
C VAL A 57 5.81 -2.43 7.12
N TYR A 58 6.74 -3.38 6.99
CA TYR A 58 7.65 -3.80 8.05
C TYR A 58 9.05 -3.23 7.85
N SER A 59 9.74 -2.87 8.94
CA SER A 59 11.18 -2.56 8.83
C SER A 59 11.97 -3.84 8.61
N ALA A 60 12.74 -3.90 7.52
CA ALA A 60 13.58 -5.05 7.17
C ALA A 60 14.54 -5.44 8.31
N GLY A 61 15.11 -4.45 9.00
CA GLY A 61 16.04 -4.68 10.11
C GLY A 61 15.39 -5.14 11.43
N SER A 62 14.06 -5.30 11.47
CA SER A 62 13.32 -5.64 12.70
C SER A 62 12.03 -6.41 12.42
N ILE A 63 12.00 -7.25 11.38
CA ILE A 63 10.82 -8.03 10.96
C ILE A 63 10.22 -8.82 12.14
N ASN A 64 11.04 -9.51 12.92
CA ASN A 64 10.58 -10.32 14.07
C ASN A 64 9.93 -9.49 15.19
N ASN A 65 10.15 -8.17 15.20
CA ASN A 65 9.53 -7.25 16.16
C ASN A 65 8.33 -6.51 15.55
N CYS A 66 7.96 -6.81 14.31
CA CYS A 66 6.80 -6.23 13.65
C CYS A 66 5.55 -7.06 13.94
N GLN A 67 4.40 -6.39 13.93
CA GLN A 67 3.09 -7.01 14.14
C GLN A 67 2.14 -6.33 13.17
N LYS A 68 1.29 -7.13 12.51
CA LYS A 68 0.27 -6.62 11.60
C LYS A 68 -0.73 -5.73 12.35
N ARG A 69 -1.23 -4.72 11.65
CA ARG A 69 -2.30 -3.82 12.12
C ARG A 69 -3.53 -3.93 11.23
N LEU A 70 -3.34 -4.14 9.93
CA LEU A 70 -4.40 -4.47 9.00
C LEU A 70 -4.83 -5.93 9.17
N THR A 71 -6.12 -6.17 9.05
CA THR A 71 -6.71 -7.51 9.01
C THR A 71 -6.47 -8.15 7.65
N ASP A 72 -6.47 -9.48 7.59
CA ASP A 72 -6.06 -10.22 6.39
C ASP A 72 -6.99 -10.01 5.18
N ASP A 73 -8.23 -9.59 5.40
CA ASP A 73 -9.16 -9.19 4.33
C ASP A 73 -8.74 -7.89 3.63
N ILE A 74 -7.97 -7.04 4.32
CA ILE A 74 -7.42 -5.78 3.78
C ILE A 74 -6.01 -5.98 3.25
N ASP A 75 -5.16 -6.65 4.03
CA ASP A 75 -3.81 -7.03 3.61
C ASP A 75 -3.43 -8.30 4.38
N ALA A 76 -3.23 -9.42 3.71
CA ALA A 76 -2.84 -10.71 4.31
C ALA A 76 -1.35 -10.79 4.66
N GLY A 77 -0.54 -9.82 4.25
CA GLY A 77 0.92 -9.91 4.27
C GLY A 77 1.60 -8.65 4.76
N TYR A 78 2.82 -8.44 4.28
CA TYR A 78 3.56 -7.20 4.51
C TYR A 78 4.64 -7.05 3.42
N ILE A 79 5.01 -5.80 3.13
CA ILE A 79 6.22 -5.49 2.37
C ILE A 79 7.29 -4.95 3.31
N SER A 80 8.55 -5.35 3.10
CA SER A 80 9.67 -4.86 3.91
C SER A 80 10.31 -3.62 3.30
N LEU A 81 10.58 -2.62 4.15
CA LEU A 81 11.37 -1.44 3.82
C LEU A 81 12.74 -1.50 4.49
N THR A 82 13.79 -1.36 3.70
CA THR A 82 15.14 -1.10 4.16
C THR A 82 15.25 0.39 4.52
N ASN A 83 15.07 0.68 5.81
CA ASN A 83 14.98 2.05 6.30
C ASN A 83 16.27 2.86 6.06
N LYS A 84 16.12 4.20 6.02
CA LYS A 84 17.21 5.20 5.91
C LYS A 84 18.00 5.21 4.61
N LEU A 85 17.59 4.46 3.58
CA LEU A 85 18.26 4.43 2.28
C LEU A 85 17.52 5.19 1.16
N GLY A 86 16.37 5.80 1.46
CA GLY A 86 15.57 6.52 0.46
C GLY A 86 14.91 5.59 -0.57
N HIS A 87 14.74 4.32 -0.22
CA HIS A 87 14.03 3.32 -1.00
C HIS A 87 12.52 3.60 -1.04
N SER A 88 11.82 2.91 -1.93
CA SER A 88 10.36 2.96 -2.02
C SER A 88 9.77 1.60 -2.35
N GLU A 89 8.58 1.33 -1.85
CA GLU A 89 7.78 0.16 -2.21
C GLU A 89 6.96 0.48 -3.46
N TYR A 90 7.08 -0.37 -4.47
CA TYR A 90 6.45 -0.19 -5.77
C TYR A 90 5.53 -1.37 -6.05
N ARG A 91 4.29 -1.09 -6.45
CA ARG A 91 3.30 -2.13 -6.74
C ARG A 91 3.69 -2.86 -8.03
N ASN A 92 3.69 -4.18 -7.98
CA ASN A 92 3.99 -5.07 -9.10
C ASN A 92 2.96 -4.92 -10.21
N VAL A 93 3.35 -5.17 -11.45
CA VAL A 93 2.41 -5.23 -12.58
C VAL A 93 1.63 -6.55 -12.56
N ASP A 94 0.31 -6.49 -12.72
CA ASP A 94 -0.47 -7.66 -13.12
C ASP A 94 -0.19 -7.90 -14.61
N LYS A 95 0.72 -8.84 -14.86
CA LYS A 95 1.15 -9.20 -16.21
C LYS A 95 -0.02 -9.64 -17.09
N SER A 96 -0.86 -10.53 -16.58
CA SER A 96 -1.92 -11.15 -17.38
C SER A 96 -2.98 -10.10 -17.73
N ALA A 97 -3.40 -9.29 -16.77
CA ALA A 97 -4.36 -8.21 -17.00
C ALA A 97 -3.78 -7.13 -17.92
N THR A 98 -2.51 -6.74 -17.74
CA THR A 98 -1.85 -5.74 -18.56
C THR A 98 -1.67 -6.19 -20.02
N GLU A 99 -1.25 -7.44 -20.25
CA GLU A 99 -1.06 -7.99 -21.60
C GLU A 99 -2.39 -8.24 -22.32
N ALA A 100 -3.49 -8.47 -21.59
CA ALA A 100 -4.82 -8.66 -22.16
C ALA A 100 -5.40 -7.37 -22.79
N LEU A 101 -4.91 -6.19 -22.41
CA LEU A 101 -5.40 -4.92 -22.96
C LEU A 101 -4.93 -4.74 -24.41
N ASN A 102 -5.88 -4.72 -25.35
CA ASN A 102 -5.59 -4.52 -26.76
C ASN A 102 -4.84 -3.20 -27.05
N GLU A 103 -5.11 -2.15 -26.28
CA GLU A 103 -4.44 -0.85 -26.39
C GLU A 103 -2.94 -0.87 -26.05
N ASN A 104 -2.44 -1.95 -25.42
CA ASN A 104 -1.04 -2.12 -25.04
C ASN A 104 -0.18 -2.78 -26.12
N LYS A 105 -0.77 -3.26 -27.21
CA LYS A 105 -0.03 -3.93 -28.29
C LYS A 105 1.10 -3.03 -28.82
N GLY A 106 2.33 -3.53 -28.74
CA GLY A 106 3.54 -2.83 -29.18
C GLY A 106 4.06 -1.74 -28.23
N LYS A 107 3.43 -1.53 -27.07
CA LYS A 107 3.80 -0.47 -26.12
C LYS A 107 4.54 -0.97 -24.87
N LEU A 108 4.37 -2.25 -24.52
CA LEU A 108 5.01 -2.83 -23.35
C LEU A 108 6.54 -2.93 -23.54
N VAL A 109 7.27 -2.56 -22.49
CA VAL A 109 8.72 -2.68 -22.36
C VAL A 109 9.00 -3.75 -21.32
N TYR A 110 9.86 -4.71 -21.66
CA TYR A 110 10.29 -5.76 -20.76
C TYR A 110 11.75 -5.56 -20.35
N GLY A 111 12.13 -6.08 -19.18
CA GLY A 111 13.51 -6.04 -18.68
C GLY A 111 13.68 -5.46 -17.28
N ASP A 112 12.60 -5.16 -16.56
CA ASP A 112 12.67 -4.84 -15.14
C ASP A 112 12.87 -6.15 -14.35
N SER A 113 14.04 -6.30 -13.71
CA SER A 113 14.36 -7.48 -12.90
C SER A 113 13.86 -7.40 -11.46
N THR A 114 13.35 -6.24 -11.04
CA THR A 114 12.81 -6.03 -9.69
C THR A 114 11.32 -6.31 -9.61
N ASP A 115 10.58 -6.13 -10.72
CA ASP A 115 9.19 -6.53 -10.86
C ASP A 115 9.08 -8.00 -11.34
N PRO A 116 8.41 -8.90 -10.61
CA PRO A 116 8.25 -10.30 -11.00
C PRO A 116 7.57 -10.54 -12.36
N SER A 117 6.81 -9.56 -12.88
CA SER A 117 6.18 -9.63 -14.20
C SER A 117 7.21 -9.55 -15.35
N GLY A 118 8.37 -8.93 -15.08
CA GLY A 118 9.37 -8.54 -16.06
C GLY A 118 9.00 -7.32 -16.91
N ILE A 119 7.85 -6.67 -16.67
CA ILE A 119 7.40 -5.47 -17.38
C ILE A 119 7.97 -4.24 -16.68
N ASP A 120 8.69 -3.40 -17.42
CA ASP A 120 9.04 -2.06 -16.97
C ASP A 120 7.82 -1.15 -17.10
N ALA A 121 7.09 -0.99 -16.00
CA ALA A 121 5.87 -0.18 -15.96
C ALA A 121 6.13 1.28 -16.38
N GLU A 122 7.23 1.88 -15.96
CA GLU A 122 7.52 3.29 -16.25
C GLU A 122 7.88 3.52 -17.71
N ALA A 123 8.75 2.67 -18.28
CA ALA A 123 9.09 2.74 -19.69
C ALA A 123 7.89 2.41 -20.59
N SER A 124 7.03 1.49 -20.16
CA SER A 124 5.78 1.16 -20.87
C SER A 124 4.80 2.34 -20.86
N ILE A 125 4.61 2.99 -19.71
CA ILE A 125 3.77 4.20 -19.59
C ILE A 125 4.33 5.34 -20.46
N LYS A 126 5.66 5.51 -20.51
CA LYS A 126 6.31 6.49 -21.42
C LYS A 126 6.01 6.21 -22.90
N LYS A 127 5.73 4.96 -23.28
CA LYS A 127 5.25 4.57 -24.62
C LYS A 127 3.73 4.61 -24.78
N GLY A 128 3.00 5.08 -23.76
CA GLY A 128 1.54 5.19 -23.77
C GLY A 128 0.81 3.87 -23.50
N ALA A 129 1.46 2.91 -22.82
CA ALA A 129 0.80 1.72 -22.30
C ALA A 129 -0.04 2.06 -21.06
N HIS A 130 -1.12 1.31 -20.88
CA HIS A 130 -1.95 1.29 -19.69
C HIS A 130 -1.52 0.09 -18.83
N ILE A 131 -0.99 0.35 -17.63
CA ILE A 131 -0.54 -0.69 -16.72
C ILE A 131 -1.63 -1.00 -15.71
N ILE A 132 -1.98 -2.28 -15.59
CA ILE A 132 -2.80 -2.80 -14.50
C ILE A 132 -1.85 -3.29 -13.41
N TYR A 133 -1.96 -2.74 -12.21
CA TYR A 133 -1.14 -3.13 -11.08
C TYR A 133 -1.78 -4.31 -10.34
N LEU A 134 -0.94 -5.20 -9.82
CA LEU A 134 -1.36 -6.36 -9.07
C LEU A 134 -1.91 -5.94 -7.71
N ASP A 135 -3.06 -6.52 -7.37
CA ASP A 135 -3.70 -6.33 -6.08
C ASP A 135 -4.37 -7.64 -5.66
N THR A 136 -3.74 -8.34 -4.73
CA THR A 136 -4.22 -9.61 -4.19
C THR A 136 -4.59 -9.48 -2.72
N ASN A 137 -4.74 -8.23 -2.23
CA ASN A 137 -4.81 -7.85 -0.82
C ASN A 137 -3.67 -8.52 -0.04
N ASN A 138 -2.45 -8.56 -0.59
CA ASN A 138 -1.34 -9.24 0.03
C ASN A 138 0.01 -8.60 -0.33
N SER A 139 0.53 -7.74 0.56
CA SER A 139 1.67 -6.87 0.25
C SER A 139 2.97 -7.59 -0.11
N ASP A 140 3.21 -8.83 0.36
CA ASP A 140 4.39 -9.62 -0.02
C ASP A 140 4.37 -10.07 -1.49
N ARG A 141 3.17 -10.12 -2.08
CA ARG A 141 2.96 -10.48 -3.49
C ARG A 141 2.80 -9.26 -4.37
N ASP A 142 2.18 -8.23 -3.83
CA ASP A 142 1.72 -7.07 -4.60
C ASP A 142 2.79 -6.00 -4.75
N PHE A 143 3.85 -6.02 -3.93
CA PHE A 143 4.90 -4.99 -3.95
C PHE A 143 6.32 -5.56 -4.03
N HIS A 144 7.25 -4.75 -4.51
CA HIS A 144 8.69 -4.94 -4.36
C HIS A 144 9.35 -3.66 -3.84
N GLU A 145 10.51 -3.79 -3.20
CA GLU A 145 11.33 -2.63 -2.81
C GLU A 145 12.21 -2.17 -3.98
N ARG A 146 12.15 -0.89 -4.32
CA ARG A 146 13.07 -0.21 -5.23
C ARG A 146 14.10 0.59 -4.46
N GLN A 147 15.36 0.50 -4.90
CA GLN A 147 16.50 1.20 -4.28
C GLN A 147 16.51 2.72 -4.54
N THR A 148 15.63 3.20 -5.42
CA THR A 148 15.47 4.62 -5.74
C THR A 148 14.05 5.06 -5.44
N PHE A 149 13.90 6.32 -5.02
CA PHE A 149 12.59 6.91 -4.76
C PHE A 149 11.73 6.97 -6.04
N SER A 150 10.51 6.46 -5.94
CA SER A 150 9.56 6.39 -7.06
C SER A 150 8.78 7.70 -7.20
N VAL A 151 9.30 8.64 -8.00
CA VAL A 151 8.54 9.80 -8.49
C VAL A 151 8.34 9.67 -9.98
N ARG A 152 7.10 9.88 -10.45
CA ARG A 152 6.80 9.96 -11.88
C ARG A 152 7.55 11.16 -12.47
N GLY A 153 8.67 10.91 -13.14
CA GLY A 153 9.43 11.92 -13.88
C GLY A 153 10.89 12.02 -13.48
N LYS A 154 11.74 11.31 -14.22
CA LYS A 154 12.92 11.92 -14.82
C LYS A 154 12.71 11.96 -16.33
#